data_AF-A0AAV5VZK2-F1
#
_entry.id   AF-A0AAV5VZK2-F1
#
_cell.length_a   1.000
_cell.length_b   1.000
_cell.length_c   1.000
_cell.angle_alpha   90.00
_cell.angle_beta   90.00
_cell.angle_gamma   90.00
#
_symmetry.space_group_name_H-M   'P 1'
#
loop_
_entity.id
_entity.type
_entity.pdbx_description
1 polymer ?
#
loop_
_entity_poly.entity_id
_entity_poly.type
_entity_poly.pdbx_seq_one_letter_code
_entity_poly.pdbx_strand_id
1 'polypeptide(L)'
;VSIDVLFEPIPLFPAYCGYCVGFLCQLGVPLQYSLAAAVFLLANVGVAIVVCCLYRHQTILLSTSSFKLKTFYPDISWIRRRGTYVAYNRTPVIVGIFIFLVAVIIMAVMAIGLMFLHLVYTLQRQLGMPLILLIIPALTMLSGLITDAVPFEICLSAYLMLPFHPIGHNLVLLVVTPAYRRFIWECVTG
;
A
#
# COMPACT_ATOMS: atom_id res chain seq x y z
N VAL A 1 -7.89 6.84 1.83
CA VAL A 1 -9.05 6.04 2.28
C VAL A 1 -8.61 5.38 3.57
N SER A 2 -8.96 5.99 4.70
CA SER A 2 -8.46 5.64 6.01
C SER A 2 -9.05 4.31 6.45
N ILE A 3 -8.20 3.31 6.71
CA ILE A 3 -8.62 2.05 7.35
C ILE A 3 -9.07 2.32 8.80
N ASP A 4 -8.74 3.51 9.33
CA ASP A 4 -9.24 4.11 10.58
C ASP A 4 -10.77 4.22 10.66
N VAL A 5 -11.51 4.03 9.58
CA VAL A 5 -12.98 4.09 9.60
C VAL A 5 -13.61 2.87 10.28
N LEU A 6 -12.88 1.76 10.42
CA LEU A 6 -13.43 0.54 11.02
C LEU A 6 -13.10 0.37 12.50
N PHE A 7 -11.93 0.80 12.98
CA PHE A 7 -11.46 0.44 14.31
C PHE A 7 -10.93 1.66 15.06
N GLU A 8 -11.38 1.80 16.29
CA GLU A 8 -10.76 2.71 17.25
C GLU A 8 -9.93 1.86 18.23
N PRO A 9 -8.60 2.03 18.26
CA PRO A 9 -7.75 1.24 19.12
C PRO A 9 -7.94 1.64 20.58
N ILE A 10 -8.08 0.65 21.47
CA ILE A 10 -8.01 0.84 22.94
C ILE A 10 -6.76 0.10 23.46
N PRO A 11 -5.81 0.83 24.05
CA PRO A 11 -4.69 0.19 24.72
C PRO A 11 -5.18 -0.45 26.04
N LEU A 12 -5.37 -1.77 26.05
CA LEU A 12 -5.51 -2.55 27.28
C LEU A 12 -4.18 -3.28 27.53
N PHE A 13 -3.69 -3.28 28.77
CA PHE A 13 -2.49 -4.05 29.12
C PHE A 13 -2.93 -5.41 29.68
N PRO A 14 -2.38 -6.55 29.23
CA PRO A 14 -1.29 -6.75 28.25
C PRO A 14 -1.75 -6.96 26.79
N ALA A 15 -3.03 -6.77 26.45
CA ALA A 15 -3.59 -7.12 25.14
C ALA A 15 -4.15 -5.90 24.37
N TYR A 16 -3.64 -5.65 23.16
CA TYR A 16 -4.23 -4.65 22.26
C TYR A 16 -5.67 -5.04 21.91
N CYS A 17 -6.59 -4.14 22.24
CA CYS A 17 -8.00 -4.26 21.95
C CYS A 17 -8.37 -3.15 20.95
N GLY A 18 -9.36 -3.40 20.11
CA GLY A 18 -9.96 -2.37 19.28
C GLY A 18 -11.45 -2.65 19.21
N TYR A 19 -12.27 -1.62 19.38
CA TYR A 19 -13.70 -1.75 19.13
C TYR A 19 -14.00 -1.19 17.75
N CYS A 20 -14.96 -1.80 17.09
CA CYS A 20 -15.32 -1.41 15.74
C CYS A 20 -16.36 -0.30 15.76
N VAL A 21 -16.04 0.83 15.16
CA VAL A 21 -16.91 2.03 15.10
C VAL A 21 -17.48 2.27 13.70
N GLY A 22 -17.14 1.41 12.73
CA GLY A 22 -17.62 1.51 11.36
C GLY A 22 -19.12 1.21 11.21
N PHE A 23 -19.70 1.69 10.10
CA PHE A 23 -21.12 1.50 9.74
C PHE A 23 -21.62 0.05 9.88
N LEU A 24 -20.81 -0.93 9.45
CA LEU A 24 -21.17 -2.35 9.56
C LEU A 24 -21.31 -2.81 11.02
N CYS A 25 -20.50 -2.26 11.92
CA CYS A 25 -20.55 -2.59 13.34
C CYS A 25 -21.73 -1.92 14.05
N GLN A 26 -22.14 -0.73 13.59
CA GLN A 26 -23.40 -0.10 14.04
C GLN A 26 -24.64 -0.91 13.62
N LEU A 27 -24.55 -1.65 12.52
CA LEU A 27 -25.60 -2.59 12.08
C LEU A 27 -25.54 -3.95 12.81
N GLY A 28 -24.66 -4.12 13.80
CA GLY A 28 -24.52 -5.35 14.56
C GLY A 28 -23.81 -6.48 13.79
N VAL A 29 -23.10 -6.17 12.69
CA VAL A 29 -22.33 -7.18 11.96
C VAL A 29 -21.10 -7.58 12.78
N PRO A 30 -20.89 -8.88 13.05
CA PRO A 30 -19.73 -9.32 13.81
C PRO A 30 -18.41 -8.93 13.14
N LEU A 31 -17.43 -8.55 13.97
CA LEU A 31 -16.13 -8.01 13.56
C LEU A 31 -15.40 -8.85 12.52
N GLN A 32 -15.47 -10.17 12.68
CA GLN A 32 -14.84 -11.16 11.81
C GLN A 32 -15.31 -11.00 10.36
N TYR A 33 -16.60 -10.74 10.16
CA TYR A 33 -17.18 -10.54 8.83
C TYR A 33 -16.81 -9.18 8.23
N SER A 34 -16.74 -8.13 9.04
CA SER A 34 -16.33 -6.80 8.59
C SER A 34 -14.88 -6.76 8.12
N LEU A 35 -13.97 -7.43 8.86
CA LEU A 35 -12.57 -7.56 8.45
C LEU A 35 -12.43 -8.44 7.19
N ALA A 36 -13.13 -9.57 7.14
CA ALA A 36 -13.15 -10.43 5.97
C ALA A 36 -13.65 -9.69 4.72
N ALA A 37 -14.69 -8.86 4.85
CA ALA A 37 -15.20 -8.02 3.78
C ALA A 37 -14.18 -6.98 3.32
N ALA A 38 -13.49 -6.31 4.25
CA ALA A 38 -12.46 -5.31 3.91
C ALA A 38 -11.28 -5.94 3.14
N VAL A 39 -10.77 -7.08 3.62
CA VAL A 39 -9.70 -7.83 2.94
C VAL A 39 -10.16 -8.31 1.57
N PHE A 40 -11.38 -8.83 1.46
CA PHE A 40 -11.97 -9.25 0.20
C PHE A 40 -12.11 -8.10 -0.81
N LEU A 41 -12.55 -6.91 -0.36
CA LEU A 41 -12.64 -5.73 -1.21
C LEU A 41 -11.27 -5.24 -1.67
N LEU A 42 -10.27 -5.23 -0.78
CA LEU A 42 -8.91 -4.85 -1.13
C LEU A 42 -8.28 -5.82 -2.13
N ALA A 43 -8.49 -7.12 -1.96
CA ALA A 43 -8.07 -8.15 -2.90
C ALA A 43 -8.75 -7.96 -4.28
N ASN A 44 -10.06 -7.68 -4.30
CA ASN A 44 -10.78 -7.40 -5.54
C ASN A 44 -10.26 -6.16 -6.27
N VAL A 45 -9.89 -5.09 -5.55
CA VAL A 45 -9.26 -3.91 -6.14
C VAL A 45 -7.91 -4.28 -6.75
N GLY A 46 -7.10 -5.09 -6.06
CA GLY A 46 -5.83 -5.60 -6.59
C GLY A 46 -6.01 -6.41 -7.87
N VAL A 47 -6.92 -7.38 -7.88
CA VAL A 47 -7.25 -8.21 -9.06
C VAL A 47 -7.76 -7.34 -10.21
N ALA A 48 -8.62 -6.37 -9.94
CA ALA A 48 -9.13 -5.45 -10.96
C ALA A 48 -8.01 -4.62 -11.61
N ILE A 49 -7.05 -4.14 -10.83
CA ILE A 49 -5.88 -3.40 -11.33
C ILE A 49 -5.02 -4.32 -12.22
N VAL A 50 -4.73 -5.55 -11.78
CA VAL A 50 -3.91 -6.50 -12.55
C VAL A 50 -4.61 -6.89 -13.85
N VAL A 51 -5.91 -7.19 -13.82
CA VAL A 51 -6.68 -7.51 -15.02
C VAL A 51 -6.76 -6.31 -15.96
N CYS A 52 -6.92 -5.09 -15.44
CA CYS A 52 -6.92 -3.86 -16.24
C CYS A 52 -5.56 -3.63 -16.91
N CYS A 53 -4.47 -3.80 -16.16
CA CYS A 53 -3.10 -3.73 -16.67
C CYS A 53 -2.85 -4.80 -17.74
N LEU A 54 -3.28 -6.03 -17.51
CA LEU A 54 -3.13 -7.14 -18.46
C LEU A 54 -3.91 -6.85 -19.74
N TYR A 55 -5.17 -6.45 -19.66
CA TYR A 55 -5.96 -6.05 -20.82
C TYR A 55 -5.30 -4.91 -21.60
N ARG A 56 -4.84 -3.90 -20.87
CA ARG A 56 -4.16 -2.74 -21.46
C ARG A 56 -2.90 -3.17 -22.22
N HIS A 57 -2.09 -4.08 -21.68
CA HIS A 57 -0.90 -4.59 -22.36
C HIS A 57 -1.26 -5.49 -23.56
N GLN A 58 -2.30 -6.31 -23.45
CA GLN A 58 -2.78 -7.17 -24.55
C GLN A 58 -3.26 -6.37 -25.77
N THR A 59 -3.79 -5.15 -25.56
CA THR A 59 -4.20 -4.27 -26.67
C THR A 59 -3.03 -3.64 -27.43
N ILE A 60 -1.84 -3.56 -26.82
CA ILE A 60 -0.64 -2.94 -27.39
C ILE A 60 0.22 -3.95 -28.16
N LEU A 61 0.14 -5.25 -27.80
CA LEU A 61 0.93 -6.29 -28.44
C LEU A 61 0.53 -6.49 -29.92
N LEU A 62 1.55 -6.55 -30.79
CA LEU A 62 1.41 -6.91 -32.21
C LEU A 62 0.77 -8.30 -32.34
N SER A 63 -0.06 -8.49 -33.36
CA SER A 63 -0.83 -9.72 -33.61
C SER A 63 0.06 -10.97 -33.76
N THR A 64 1.33 -10.81 -34.09
CA THR A 64 2.32 -11.88 -34.29
C THR A 64 3.08 -12.26 -33.02
N SER A 65 2.96 -11.51 -31.92
CA SER A 65 3.75 -11.78 -30.70
C SER A 65 3.24 -13.01 -29.94
N SER A 66 4.15 -13.82 -29.40
CA SER A 66 3.84 -15.02 -28.59
C SER A 66 3.20 -14.69 -27.24
N PHE A 67 3.37 -13.46 -26.73
CA PHE A 67 2.80 -12.98 -25.48
C PHE A 67 1.37 -12.43 -25.61
N LYS A 68 0.86 -12.32 -26.84
CA LYS A 68 -0.54 -11.95 -27.07
C LYS A 68 -1.39 -13.18 -26.78
N LEU A 69 -2.32 -13.06 -25.83
CA LEU A 69 -3.29 -14.10 -25.51
C LEU A 69 -4.12 -14.38 -26.76
N LYS A 70 -3.74 -15.44 -27.47
CA LYS A 70 -4.47 -15.94 -28.63
C LYS A 70 -5.81 -16.40 -28.09
N THR A 71 -6.90 -15.80 -28.57
CA THR A 71 -8.30 -16.09 -28.22
C THR A 71 -8.89 -15.42 -26.97
N PHE A 72 -8.94 -14.08 -26.95
CA PHE A 72 -10.06 -13.42 -26.29
C PHE A 72 -10.53 -12.19 -27.09
N TYR A 73 -11.58 -12.40 -27.89
CA TYR A 73 -12.44 -11.31 -28.37
C TYR A 73 -13.65 -11.30 -27.42
N PRO A 74 -13.61 -10.58 -26.28
CA PRO A 74 -14.82 -10.44 -25.49
C PRO A 74 -15.82 -9.71 -26.36
N ASP A 75 -16.97 -10.35 -26.62
CA ASP A 75 -18.11 -9.66 -27.16
C ASP A 75 -18.60 -8.65 -26.11
N ILE A 76 -18.00 -7.46 -26.07
CA ILE A 76 -18.39 -6.36 -25.19
C ILE A 76 -19.74 -5.73 -25.61
N SER A 77 -20.46 -6.31 -26.57
CA SER A 77 -21.82 -5.88 -26.93
C SER A 77 -22.78 -5.97 -25.74
N TRP A 78 -22.50 -6.81 -24.74
CA TRP A 78 -23.27 -6.87 -23.50
C TRP A 78 -23.08 -5.61 -22.62
N ILE A 79 -21.88 -5.03 -22.59
CA ILE A 79 -21.58 -3.76 -21.90
C ILE A 79 -22.22 -2.61 -22.67
N ARG A 80 -22.18 -2.67 -24.01
CA ARG A 80 -22.80 -1.70 -24.92
C ARG A 80 -24.33 -1.60 -24.75
N ARG A 81 -24.98 -2.63 -24.21
CA ARG A 81 -26.44 -2.66 -23.98
C ARG A 81 -26.87 -2.20 -22.57
N ARG A 82 -25.95 -2.01 -21.62
CA ARG A 82 -26.28 -1.76 -20.20
C ARG A 82 -26.16 -0.31 -19.71
N GLY A 83 -25.95 0.67 -20.59
CA GLY A 83 -26.07 2.09 -20.21
C GLY A 83 -25.03 3.02 -20.84
N THR A 84 -24.98 4.26 -20.36
CA THR A 84 -24.16 5.38 -20.85
C THR A 84 -22.66 5.13 -20.64
N TYR A 85 -21.99 4.57 -21.64
CA TYR A 85 -20.54 4.56 -21.72
C TYR A 85 -20.07 5.83 -22.42
N VAL A 86 -19.11 6.52 -21.80
CA VAL A 86 -18.41 7.64 -22.43
C VAL A 86 -17.15 7.08 -23.09
N ALA A 87 -17.20 6.93 -24.40
CA ALA A 87 -16.02 6.60 -25.19
C ALA A 87 -15.27 7.90 -25.48
N TYR A 88 -14.13 8.11 -24.81
CA TYR A 88 -13.26 9.23 -25.10
C TYR A 88 -12.36 8.87 -26.28
N ASN A 89 -12.47 9.64 -27.36
CA ASN A 89 -11.46 9.61 -28.40
C ASN A 89 -10.12 10.04 -27.80
N ARG A 90 -9.05 9.31 -28.11
CA ARG A 90 -7.71 9.65 -27.65
C ARG A 90 -7.30 10.96 -28.31
N THR A 91 -7.49 12.07 -27.59
CA THR A 91 -6.97 13.38 -28.02
C THR A 91 -5.51 13.52 -27.56
N PRO A 92 -4.69 14.30 -28.28
CA PRO A 92 -3.32 14.59 -27.85
C PRO A 92 -3.27 15.21 -26.44
N VAL A 93 -4.32 15.92 -26.03
CA VAL A 93 -4.47 16.50 -24.69
C VAL A 93 -4.53 15.42 -23.60
N ILE A 94 -5.36 14.38 -23.76
CA ILE A 94 -5.48 13.29 -22.78
C ILE A 94 -4.16 12.50 -22.67
N VAL A 95 -3.48 12.29 -23.79
CA VAL A 95 -2.15 11.66 -23.82
C VAL A 95 -1.13 12.53 -23.07
N GLY A 96 -1.15 13.85 -23.28
CA GLY A 96 -0.31 14.80 -22.57
C GLY A 96 -0.51 14.77 -21.04
N ILE A 97 -1.76 14.73 -20.57
CA ILE A 97 -2.08 14.61 -19.14
C ILE A 97 -1.52 13.31 -18.55
N PHE A 98 -1.61 12.20 -19.28
CA PHE A 98 -1.11 10.92 -18.79
C PHE A 98 0.42 10.89 -18.71
N ILE A 99 1.11 11.44 -19.72
CA ILE A 99 2.58 11.59 -19.70
C ILE A 99 3.00 12.46 -18.52
N PHE A 100 2.31 13.58 -18.29
CA PHE A 100 2.55 14.46 -17.16
C PHE A 100 2.41 13.73 -15.82
N LEU A 101 1.34 12.96 -15.64
CA LEU A 101 1.09 12.23 -14.39
C LEU A 101 2.16 11.15 -14.12
N VAL A 102 2.59 10.41 -15.15
CA VAL A 102 3.70 9.45 -15.03
C VAL A 102 5.01 10.15 -14.68
N ALA A 103 5.30 11.30 -15.31
CA ALA A 103 6.49 12.08 -14.98
C ALA A 103 6.48 12.56 -13.52
N VAL A 104 5.33 13.01 -13.01
CA VAL A 104 5.17 13.39 -11.59
C VAL A 104 5.45 12.21 -10.65
N ILE A 105 4.96 11.01 -10.96
CA ILE A 105 5.20 9.81 -10.15
C ILE A 105 6.69 9.45 -10.14
N ILE A 106 7.36 9.48 -11.29
CA ILE A 106 8.80 9.21 -11.38
C ILE A 106 9.59 10.24 -10.56
N MET A 107 9.27 11.53 -10.70
CA MET A 107 9.92 12.59 -9.92
C MET A 107 9.70 12.41 -8.41
N ALA A 108 8.50 12.00 -7.98
CA ALA A 108 8.22 11.72 -6.57
C ALA A 108 9.06 10.55 -6.04
N VAL A 109 9.15 9.45 -6.78
CA VAL A 109 9.98 8.29 -6.41
C VAL A 109 11.47 8.67 -6.35
N MET A 110 11.95 9.45 -7.31
CA MET A 110 13.34 9.92 -7.31
C MET A 110 13.62 10.89 -6.16
N ALA A 111 12.72 11.84 -5.88
CA ALA A 111 12.86 12.78 -4.77
C ALA A 111 12.88 12.05 -3.43
N ILE A 112 12.01 11.06 -3.25
CA ILE A 112 12.01 10.16 -2.11
C ILE A 112 13.36 9.43 -2.01
N GLY A 113 13.84 8.82 -3.11
CA GLY A 113 15.14 8.12 -3.16
C GLY A 113 16.36 9.00 -2.86
N LEU A 114 16.36 10.25 -3.35
CA LEU A 114 17.41 11.23 -3.08
C LEU A 114 17.35 11.75 -1.65
N MET A 115 16.14 12.01 -1.13
CA MET A 115 15.93 12.31 0.28
C MET A 115 16.44 11.15 1.14
N PHE A 116 16.18 9.90 0.74
CA PHE A 116 16.72 8.70 1.39
C PHE A 116 18.25 8.65 1.36
N LEU A 117 18.87 8.87 0.20
CA LEU A 117 20.33 8.90 0.08
C LEU A 117 20.96 10.03 0.92
N HIS A 118 20.37 11.21 0.87
CA HIS A 118 20.82 12.37 1.65
C HIS A 118 20.64 12.12 3.15
N LEU A 119 19.51 11.56 3.56
CA LEU A 119 19.22 11.16 4.95
C LEU A 119 20.22 10.10 5.44
N VAL A 120 20.51 9.08 4.65
CA VAL A 120 21.50 8.04 4.99
C VAL A 120 22.91 8.62 5.06
N TYR A 121 23.28 9.48 4.12
CA TYR A 121 24.58 10.15 4.08
C TYR A 121 24.77 11.11 5.27
N THR A 122 23.75 11.90 5.60
CA THR A 122 23.80 12.90 6.67
C THR A 122 23.59 12.28 8.06
N LEU A 123 22.82 11.19 8.19
CA LEU A 123 22.43 10.58 9.47
C LEU A 123 23.02 9.18 9.70
N GLN A 124 24.22 8.91 9.17
CA GLN A 124 24.93 7.61 9.17
C GLN A 124 25.06 6.86 10.52
N ARG A 125 24.53 7.34 11.65
CA ARG A 125 24.51 6.58 12.92
C ARG A 125 23.18 6.46 13.66
N GLN A 126 22.12 7.20 13.34
CA GLN A 126 20.92 7.21 14.22
C GLN A 126 19.60 6.79 13.55
N LEU A 127 19.48 6.90 12.22
CA LEU A 127 18.18 6.69 11.54
C LEU A 127 18.12 5.48 10.59
N GLY A 128 19.21 4.71 10.46
CA GLY A 128 19.23 3.53 9.57
C GLY A 128 18.38 2.37 10.08
N MET A 129 18.26 2.19 11.41
CA MET A 129 17.57 1.04 11.99
C MET A 129 16.04 1.06 11.79
N PRO A 130 15.32 2.18 12.03
CA PRO A 130 13.88 2.26 11.74
C PRO A 130 13.57 2.07 10.25
N LEU A 131 14.50 2.48 9.38
CA LEU A 131 14.34 2.38 7.95
C LEU A 131 14.36 0.94 7.43
N ILE A 132 15.30 0.15 7.96
CA ILE A 132 15.42 -1.27 7.64
C ILE A 132 14.16 -2.03 8.07
N LEU A 133 13.55 -1.64 9.20
CA LEU A 133 12.27 -2.16 9.70
C LEU A 133 11.08 -1.88 8.77
N LEU A 134 11.16 -0.93 7.84
CA LEU A 134 10.09 -0.60 6.90
C LEU A 134 10.39 -1.12 5.48
N ILE A 135 11.64 -1.04 5.04
CA ILE A 135 12.06 -1.46 3.70
C ILE A 135 12.02 -2.99 3.57
N ILE A 136 12.50 -3.74 4.57
CA ILE A 136 12.55 -5.20 4.48
C ILE A 136 11.13 -5.79 4.33
N PRO A 137 10.15 -5.45 5.19
CA PRO A 137 8.81 -6.00 5.04
C PRO A 137 8.13 -5.63 3.72
N ALA A 138 8.32 -4.39 3.25
CA ALA A 138 7.76 -3.93 1.98
C ALA A 138 8.35 -4.72 0.79
N LEU A 139 9.67 -4.95 0.78
CA LEU A 139 10.34 -5.74 -0.26
C LEU A 139 9.96 -7.22 -0.18
N THR A 140 9.80 -7.80 1.02
CA THR A 140 9.35 -9.18 1.22
C THR A 140 7.91 -9.39 0.73
N MET A 141 7.00 -8.45 1.00
CA MET A 141 5.64 -8.50 0.49
C MET A 141 5.60 -8.33 -1.03
N LEU A 142 6.39 -7.40 -1.58
CA LEU A 142 6.46 -7.16 -3.01
C LEU A 142 7.07 -8.36 -3.76
N SER A 143 8.11 -8.98 -3.21
CA SER A 143 8.72 -10.16 -3.82
C SER A 143 7.79 -11.36 -3.77
N GLY A 144 7.12 -11.61 -2.64
CA GLY A 144 6.09 -12.66 -2.53
C GLY A 144 4.98 -12.50 -3.56
N LEU A 145 4.54 -11.27 -3.82
CA LEU A 145 3.50 -10.98 -4.81
C LEU A 145 3.97 -11.20 -6.27
N ILE A 146 5.27 -11.06 -6.54
CA ILE A 146 5.83 -11.19 -7.90
C ILE A 146 6.22 -12.64 -8.21
N THR A 147 6.85 -13.33 -7.26
CA THR A 147 7.49 -14.62 -7.51
C THR A 147 6.72 -15.81 -6.95
N ASP A 148 5.71 -15.58 -6.09
CA ASP A 148 5.01 -16.62 -5.31
C ASP A 148 5.95 -17.51 -4.48
N ALA A 149 7.22 -17.13 -4.37
CA ALA A 149 8.25 -17.93 -3.68
C ALA A 149 8.23 -17.72 -2.16
N VAL A 150 7.50 -16.70 -1.68
CA VAL A 150 7.38 -16.37 -0.27
C VAL A 150 6.02 -16.87 0.23
N PRO A 151 5.98 -17.80 1.19
CA PRO A 151 4.73 -18.31 1.71
C PRO A 151 3.93 -17.21 2.40
N PHE A 152 2.60 -17.33 2.33
CA PHE A 152 1.64 -16.31 2.79
C PHE A 152 1.87 -15.90 4.25
N GLU A 153 2.26 -16.83 5.12
CA GLU A 153 2.54 -16.63 6.53
C GLU A 153 3.70 -15.65 6.75
N ILE A 154 4.71 -15.69 5.88
CA ILE A 154 5.86 -14.77 5.93
C ILE A 154 5.44 -13.38 5.43
N CYS A 155 4.63 -13.29 4.38
CA CYS A 155 4.07 -12.02 3.90
C CYS A 155 3.15 -11.36 4.94
N LEU A 156 2.32 -12.16 5.63
CA LEU A 156 1.45 -11.70 6.70
C LEU A 156 2.27 -11.22 7.91
N SER A 157 3.32 -11.95 8.28
CA SER A 157 4.23 -11.55 9.36
C SER A 157 4.98 -10.25 9.04
N ALA A 158 5.44 -10.09 7.79
CA ALA A 158 6.04 -8.85 7.30
C ALA A 158 5.05 -7.67 7.36
N TYR A 159 3.81 -7.88 6.91
CA TYR A 159 2.76 -6.87 7.02
C TYR A 159 2.50 -6.45 8.48
N LEU A 160 2.47 -7.42 9.40
CA LEU A 160 2.30 -7.16 10.83
C LEU A 160 3.50 -6.46 11.47
N MET A 161 4.69 -6.45 10.85
CA MET A 161 5.83 -5.66 11.33
C MET A 161 5.69 -4.16 11.05
N LEU A 162 4.92 -3.75 10.03
CA LEU A 162 4.73 -2.33 9.68
C LEU A 162 4.08 -1.51 10.82
N PRO A 163 3.04 -1.99 11.54
CA PRO A 163 2.51 -1.34 12.74
C PRO A 163 3.52 -1.15 13.89
N PHE A 164 4.55 -2.01 13.99
CA PHE A 164 5.57 -1.90 15.03
C PHE A 164 6.67 -0.90 14.67
N HIS A 165 6.76 -0.45 13.42
CA HIS A 165 7.71 0.58 12.98
C HIS A 165 7.72 1.85 13.86
N PRO A 166 6.59 2.53 14.15
CA PRO A 166 6.57 3.72 15.00
C PRO A 166 7.04 3.43 16.44
N ILE A 167 6.73 2.24 16.98
CA ILE A 167 7.19 1.82 18.32
C ILE A 167 8.71 1.62 18.30
N GLY A 168 9.23 0.88 17.32
CA GLY A 168 10.67 0.68 17.13
C GLY A 168 11.40 2.00 16.94
N HIS A 169 10.85 2.92 16.15
CA HIS A 169 11.39 4.26 15.93
C HIS A 169 11.47 5.05 17.25
N ASN A 170 10.40 5.05 18.04
CA ASN A 170 10.38 5.77 19.33
C ASN A 170 11.34 5.17 20.36
N LEU A 171 11.46 3.84 20.43
CA LEU A 171 12.44 3.17 21.27
C LEU A 171 13.87 3.51 20.85
N VAL A 172 14.16 3.49 19.55
CA VAL A 172 15.47 3.85 19.02
C VAL A 172 15.79 5.31 19.33
N LEU A 173 14.86 6.25 19.12
CA LEU A 173 15.05 7.65 19.48
C LEU A 173 15.32 7.83 20.99
N LEU A 174 14.61 7.09 21.84
CA LEU A 174 14.79 7.12 23.29
C LEU A 174 16.16 6.57 23.71
N VAL A 175 16.65 5.51 23.08
CA VAL A 175 17.96 4.89 23.38
C VAL A 175 19.11 5.72 22.81
N VAL A 176 18.97 6.24 21.60
CA VAL A 176 20.07 6.82 20.83
C VAL A 176 20.21 8.33 21.04
N THR A 177 19.12 9.06 21.27
CA THR A 177 19.13 10.53 21.27
C THR A 177 19.01 11.09 22.70
N PRO A 178 20.10 11.59 23.31
CA PRO A 178 20.08 12.11 24.68
C PRO A 178 19.16 13.33 24.86
N ALA A 179 19.03 14.16 23.82
CA ALA A 179 18.12 15.30 23.82
C ALA A 179 16.64 14.86 23.93
N TYR A 180 16.25 13.78 23.24
CA TYR A 180 14.90 13.23 23.34
C TYR A 180 14.60 12.68 24.73
N ARG A 181 15.59 12.05 25.38
CA ARG A 181 15.47 11.63 26.79
C ARG A 181 15.31 12.81 27.76
N ARG A 182 16.08 13.88 27.57
CA ARG A 182 15.97 15.08 28.42
C ARG A 182 14.59 15.72 28.29
N PHE A 183 14.07 15.84 27.06
CA PHE A 183 12.72 16.34 26.80
C PHE A 183 11.64 15.50 27.51
N ILE A 184 11.67 14.18 27.36
CA ILE A 184 10.73 13.28 28.06
C ILE A 184 10.84 13.45 29.58
N TRP A 185 12.06 13.55 30.10
CA TRP A 185 12.31 13.73 31.54
C TRP A 185 11.73 15.06 32.06
N GLU A 186 11.93 16.16 31.35
CA GLU A 186 11.37 17.48 31.68
C GLU A 186 9.83 17.44 31.68
N CYS A 187 9.19 16.78 30.71
CA CYS A 187 7.73 16.64 30.68
C CYS A 187 7.16 15.76 31.81
N VAL A 188 7.95 14.83 32.36
CA VAL A 188 7.50 13.95 33.45
C VAL A 188 7.70 14.59 34.82
N THR A 189 8.68 15.49 34.95
CA THR A 189 9.09 16.07 36.25
C THR A 189 8.64 17.51 36.47
N GLY A 190 8.23 18.24 35.41
CA GLY A 190 7.62 19.56 35.48
C GLY A 190 6.10 19.52 35.52
#